data_AF-A0A7W8F0A5-F1
#
_entry.id   AF-A0A7W8F0A5-F1
#
_cell.length_a   1.000
_cell.length_b   1.000
_cell.length_c   1.000
_cell.angle_alpha   90.00
_cell.angle_beta   90.00
_cell.angle_gamma   90.00
#
_symmetry.space_group_name_H-M   'P 1'
#
loop_
_entity.id
_entity.type
_entity.pdbx_description
1 polymer ?
#
loop_
_entity_poly.entity_id
_entity_poly.type
_entity_poly.pdbx_seq_one_letter_code
_entity_poly.pdbx_strand_id
1 'polypeptide(L)'
;MVHLKPHRGTWARADQPHTPIDAARALAGTDPDHPGDWTPVERRFRDGHTETWGAADARLGGWGPDSPVRLVMATTDPGTLPEKATWYLAANLPHPASPHATTSTHPSVGLAEIVRLYELRPWIEQSYKQIKDELGWADFQVRSTRAIKRHQTLVNCAFSFCGDQWFTPPGPLDTTAPDPCPDDRAERGQSHAPPAPTALLAQGLTRRPGMAHPRHHPATLDIVP
;
A
#
# COMPACT_ATOMS: atom_id res chain seq x y z
N MET A 1 8.83 -7.07 -3.62
CA MET A 1 8.22 -8.14 -2.80
C MET A 1 7.10 -8.83 -3.59
N VAL A 2 6.97 -10.15 -3.47
CA VAL A 2 6.00 -10.96 -4.21
C VAL A 2 5.37 -12.01 -3.29
N HIS A 3 4.07 -12.27 -3.46
CA HIS A 3 3.37 -13.36 -2.79
C HIS A 3 3.54 -14.69 -3.53
N LEU A 4 3.88 -15.74 -2.80
CA LEU A 4 4.09 -17.08 -3.30
C LEU A 4 2.85 -17.94 -3.06
N LYS A 5 2.63 -18.92 -3.94
CA LYS A 5 1.65 -19.98 -3.65
C LYS A 5 2.21 -20.89 -2.54
N PRO A 6 1.37 -21.40 -1.63
CA PRO A 6 1.82 -22.24 -0.51
C PRO A 6 2.54 -23.50 -0.99
N HIS A 7 2.09 -24.08 -2.11
CA HIS A 7 2.62 -25.31 -2.72
C HIS A 7 3.63 -25.02 -3.86
N ARG A 8 4.20 -23.80 -3.93
CA ARG A 8 5.23 -23.51 -4.93
C ARG A 8 6.49 -24.31 -4.59
N GLY A 9 6.68 -25.42 -5.30
CA GLY A 9 7.84 -26.28 -5.11
C GLY A 9 9.15 -25.60 -5.49
N THR A 10 10.19 -25.90 -4.72
CA THR A 10 11.59 -25.67 -5.06
C THR A 10 12.40 -26.93 -4.80
N TRP A 11 13.55 -27.04 -5.45
CA TRP A 11 14.52 -28.05 -5.07
C TRP A 11 15.12 -27.71 -3.70
N ALA A 12 15.21 -28.72 -2.83
CA ALA A 12 15.85 -28.70 -1.52
C ALA A 12 16.31 -30.12 -1.18
N ARG A 13 17.10 -30.29 -0.11
CA ARG A 13 17.43 -31.64 0.39
C ARG A 13 16.19 -32.30 0.99
N ALA A 14 16.18 -33.63 1.04
CA ALA A 14 15.01 -34.41 1.46
C ALA A 14 14.56 -34.14 2.91
N ASP A 15 15.47 -33.69 3.78
CA ASP A 15 15.23 -33.32 5.17
C ASP A 15 14.85 -31.84 5.35
N GLN A 16 14.79 -31.08 4.25
CA GLN A 16 14.52 -29.64 4.25
C GLN A 16 13.13 -29.34 3.70
N PRO A 17 12.55 -28.18 4.05
CA PRO A 17 11.33 -27.72 3.43
C PRO A 17 11.44 -27.63 1.90
N HIS A 18 10.41 -28.12 1.20
CA HIS A 18 10.34 -28.09 -0.27
C HIS A 18 9.33 -27.05 -0.80
N THR A 19 8.43 -26.58 0.04
CA THR A 19 7.43 -25.55 -0.29
C THR A 19 7.35 -24.47 0.78
N PRO A 20 6.77 -23.29 0.48
CA PRO A 20 6.55 -22.25 1.48
C PRO A 20 5.73 -22.72 2.69
N ILE A 21 4.70 -23.56 2.49
CA ILE A 21 3.92 -24.09 3.62
C ILE A 21 4.73 -25.07 4.48
N ASP A 22 5.61 -25.87 3.88
CA ASP A 22 6.51 -26.74 4.66
C ASP A 22 7.51 -25.89 5.46
N ALA A 23 8.01 -24.80 4.87
CA ALA A 23 8.94 -23.90 5.53
C ALA A 23 8.29 -23.18 6.71
N ALA A 24 7.01 -22.80 6.59
CA ALA A 24 6.24 -22.24 7.70
C ALA A 24 6.01 -23.26 8.82
N ARG A 25 5.71 -24.52 8.48
CA ARG A 25 5.50 -25.60 9.47
C ARG A 25 6.78 -26.02 10.19
N ALA A 26 7.94 -25.75 9.61
CA ALA A 26 9.24 -26.03 10.22
C ALA A 26 9.65 -24.99 11.28
N LEU A 27 8.94 -23.86 11.37
CA LEU A 27 9.19 -22.83 12.40
C LEU A 27 8.72 -23.32 13.77
N ALA A 28 9.51 -23.01 14.80
CA ALA A 28 9.18 -23.32 16.19
C ALA A 28 8.09 -22.39 16.74
N GLY A 29 7.35 -22.87 17.76
CA GLY A 29 6.41 -22.04 18.53
C GLY A 29 5.08 -21.75 17.82
N THR A 30 4.33 -22.81 17.49
CA THR A 30 2.97 -22.69 16.96
C THR A 30 1.92 -22.40 18.05
N ASP A 31 2.32 -22.34 19.31
CA ASP A 31 1.47 -22.06 20.47
C ASP A 31 1.42 -20.53 20.73
N PRO A 32 0.22 -19.92 20.83
CA PRO A 32 0.08 -18.50 21.17
C PRO A 32 0.81 -18.06 22.44
N ASP A 33 0.94 -18.95 23.44
CA ASP A 33 1.61 -18.63 24.71
C ASP A 33 3.14 -18.75 24.62
N HIS A 34 3.65 -19.46 23.60
CA HIS A 34 5.07 -19.70 23.37
C HIS A 34 5.40 -19.53 21.87
N PRO A 35 5.55 -18.28 21.41
CA PRO A 35 5.53 -17.97 19.98
C PRO A 35 6.78 -18.43 19.21
N GLY A 36 7.84 -18.89 19.88
CA GLY A 36 9.05 -19.42 19.25
C GLY A 36 9.65 -18.48 18.20
N ASP A 37 9.63 -18.90 16.94
CA ASP A 37 10.18 -18.13 15.80
C ASP A 37 9.23 -17.00 15.32
N TRP A 38 8.00 -16.96 15.83
CA TRP A 38 6.98 -16.00 15.43
C TRP A 38 7.06 -14.72 16.26
N THR A 39 7.05 -13.58 15.56
CA THR A 39 6.97 -12.25 16.15
C THR A 39 5.55 -11.69 15.98
N PRO A 40 4.90 -11.20 17.06
CA PRO A 40 3.61 -10.54 16.93
C PRO A 40 3.75 -9.22 16.16
N VAL A 41 2.85 -8.99 15.20
CA VAL A 41 2.75 -7.78 14.39
C VAL A 41 1.32 -7.28 14.45
N GLU A 42 1.15 -6.04 14.88
CA GLU A 42 -0.16 -5.38 14.88
C GLU A 42 -0.48 -4.88 13.47
N ARG A 43 -1.65 -5.29 12.97
CA ARG A 43 -2.23 -4.85 11.69
C ARG A 43 -3.41 -3.95 11.99
N ARG A 44 -3.47 -2.79 11.33
CA ARG A 44 -4.56 -1.85 11.51
C ARG A 44 -5.35 -1.67 10.22
N PHE A 45 -6.66 -1.82 10.34
CA PHE A 45 -7.58 -1.78 9.22
C PHE A 45 -8.27 -0.43 9.11
N ARG A 46 -8.88 -0.19 7.93
CA ARG A 46 -9.49 1.09 7.57
C ARG A 46 -10.63 1.52 8.50
N ASP A 47 -11.45 0.56 8.90
CA ASP A 47 -12.56 0.74 9.84
C ASP A 47 -12.10 0.96 11.29
N GLY A 48 -10.79 0.93 11.54
CA GLY A 48 -10.17 1.20 12.82
C GLY A 48 -9.92 -0.05 13.67
N HIS A 49 -10.34 -1.24 13.24
CA HIS A 49 -10.01 -2.46 13.98
C HIS A 49 -8.53 -2.80 13.84
N THR A 50 -8.02 -3.51 14.85
CA THR A 50 -6.65 -4.02 14.88
C THR A 50 -6.67 -5.53 15.03
N GLU A 51 -5.76 -6.21 14.37
CA GLU A 51 -5.53 -7.64 14.53
C GLU A 51 -4.04 -7.87 14.82
N THR A 52 -3.74 -8.82 15.70
CA THR A 52 -2.36 -9.28 15.90
C THR A 52 -2.13 -10.48 15.01
N TRP A 53 -1.13 -10.39 14.14
CA TRP A 53 -0.67 -11.48 13.30
C TRP A 53 0.70 -11.97 13.77
N GLY A 54 0.98 -13.25 13.60
CA GLY A 54 2.34 -13.77 13.70
C GLY A 54 3.09 -13.53 12.40
N ALA A 55 4.32 -13.02 12.47
CA ALA A 55 5.22 -12.94 11.34
C ALA A 55 6.57 -13.59 11.65
N ALA A 56 7.19 -14.24 10.67
CA ALA A 56 8.44 -14.96 10.87
C ALA A 56 9.27 -15.00 9.60
N ASP A 57 10.60 -15.07 9.77
CA ASP A 57 11.54 -15.34 8.70
C ASP A 57 11.75 -16.85 8.55
N ALA A 58 11.51 -17.38 7.36
CA ALA A 58 11.65 -18.80 7.05
C ALA A 58 12.80 -19.06 6.07
N ARG A 59 13.25 -20.31 6.02
CA ARG A 59 14.28 -20.77 5.07
C ARG A 59 13.69 -21.76 4.08
N LEU A 60 13.93 -21.53 2.80
CA LEU A 60 13.46 -22.39 1.71
C LEU A 60 14.40 -22.27 0.51
N GLY A 61 15.17 -23.34 0.25
CA GLY A 61 16.18 -23.31 -0.80
C GLY A 61 17.16 -22.15 -0.63
N GLY A 62 17.24 -21.26 -1.64
CA GLY A 62 18.08 -20.05 -1.60
C GLY A 62 17.46 -18.85 -0.88
N TRP A 63 16.23 -18.95 -0.36
CA TRP A 63 15.57 -17.87 0.36
C TRP A 63 15.74 -18.01 1.87
N GLY A 64 15.98 -16.89 2.55
CA GLY A 64 16.15 -16.84 4.00
C GLY A 64 16.58 -15.47 4.51
N PRO A 65 16.64 -15.25 5.84
CA PRO A 65 16.97 -13.95 6.42
C PRO A 65 18.39 -13.48 6.07
N ASP A 66 19.31 -14.41 5.80
CA ASP A 66 20.70 -14.14 5.44
C ASP A 66 20.93 -14.00 3.93
N SER A 67 19.88 -14.17 3.11
CA SER A 67 19.93 -14.13 1.65
C SER A 67 19.51 -12.76 1.10
N PRO A 68 19.96 -12.36 -0.11
CA PRO A 68 19.43 -11.18 -0.80
C PRO A 68 17.91 -11.22 -1.02
N VAL A 69 17.32 -12.42 -1.05
CA VAL A 69 15.87 -12.60 -1.05
C VAL A 69 15.46 -13.38 0.19
N ARG A 70 14.70 -12.70 1.04
CA ARG A 70 14.15 -13.21 2.28
C ARG A 70 12.76 -13.81 2.06
N LEU A 71 12.48 -14.90 2.76
CA LEU A 71 11.15 -15.50 2.82
C LEU A 71 10.50 -15.15 4.15
N VAL A 72 9.46 -14.33 4.11
CA VAL A 72 8.68 -13.93 5.27
C VAL A 72 7.31 -14.58 5.23
N MET A 73 6.88 -15.12 6.36
CA MET A 73 5.52 -15.59 6.59
C MET A 73 4.78 -14.58 7.46
N ALA A 74 3.49 -14.38 7.18
CA ALA A 74 2.60 -13.62 8.06
C ALA A 74 1.25 -14.32 8.13
N THR A 75 0.71 -14.55 9.32
CA THR A 75 -0.53 -15.31 9.49
C THR A 75 -1.32 -14.87 10.73
N THR A 76 -2.65 -15.03 10.70
CA THR A 76 -3.48 -14.90 11.91
C THR A 76 -3.24 -16.04 12.90
N ASP A 77 -2.82 -17.20 12.40
CA ASP A 77 -2.65 -18.41 13.21
C ASP A 77 -1.45 -19.22 12.69
N PRO A 78 -0.31 -19.21 13.41
CA PRO A 78 0.86 -20.04 13.12
C PRO A 78 0.62 -21.55 13.15
N GLY A 79 -0.32 -22.03 13.97
CA GLY A 79 -0.58 -23.45 14.16
C GLY A 79 -1.42 -24.07 13.04
N THR A 80 -2.38 -23.32 12.50
CA THR A 80 -3.27 -23.83 11.44
C THR A 80 -2.91 -23.34 10.03
N LEU A 81 -2.19 -22.22 9.91
CA LEU A 81 -1.82 -21.60 8.63
C LEU A 81 -3.01 -21.46 7.65
N PRO A 82 -4.08 -20.72 8.04
CA PRO A 82 -5.30 -20.62 7.26
C PRO A 82 -5.06 -20.02 5.87
N GLU A 83 -5.54 -20.71 4.82
CA GLU A 83 -5.25 -20.36 3.42
C GLU A 83 -5.51 -18.90 3.04
N LYS A 84 -6.59 -18.30 3.56
CA LYS A 84 -6.98 -16.90 3.26
C LYS A 84 -6.30 -15.86 4.14
N ALA A 85 -5.70 -16.29 5.24
CA ALA A 85 -5.10 -15.43 6.25
C ALA A 85 -3.66 -15.83 6.57
N THR A 86 -2.96 -16.42 5.59
CA THR A 86 -1.54 -16.69 5.62
C THR A 86 -0.89 -16.18 4.33
N TRP A 87 0.16 -15.38 4.49
CA TRP A 87 0.94 -14.82 3.40
C TRP A 87 2.33 -15.43 3.37
N TYR A 88 2.76 -15.81 2.17
CA TYR A 88 4.10 -16.32 1.91
C TYR A 88 4.83 -15.32 1.01
N LEU A 89 5.76 -14.53 1.56
CA LEU A 89 6.30 -13.34 0.91
C LEU A 89 7.79 -13.51 0.61
N ALA A 90 8.16 -13.37 -0.67
CA ALA A 90 9.56 -13.21 -1.07
C ALA A 90 9.89 -11.71 -1.17
N ALA A 91 10.85 -11.23 -0.39
CA ALA A 91 11.23 -9.83 -0.33
C ALA A 91 12.74 -9.64 -0.50
N ASN A 92 13.14 -8.69 -1.33
CA ASN A 92 14.53 -8.25 -1.50
C ASN A 92 14.93 -7.13 -0.53
N LEU A 93 14.16 -6.96 0.54
CA LEU A 93 14.44 -6.00 1.60
C LEU A 93 15.21 -6.74 2.71
N PRO A 94 16.47 -6.39 2.98
CA PRO A 94 17.33 -7.19 3.84
C PRO A 94 16.82 -7.23 5.29
N HIS A 95 17.07 -8.34 5.97
CA HIS A 95 16.84 -8.45 7.41
C HIS A 95 17.80 -7.51 8.16
N PRO A 96 17.38 -6.83 9.25
CA PRO A 96 18.23 -5.87 9.96
C PRO A 96 19.54 -6.45 10.51
N ALA A 97 19.54 -7.73 10.87
CA ALA A 97 20.74 -8.43 11.33
C ALA A 97 21.49 -9.20 10.23
N SER A 98 21.07 -9.09 8.96
CA SER A 98 21.71 -9.83 7.86
C SER A 98 23.05 -9.20 7.50
N PRO A 99 24.12 -10.00 7.31
CA PRO A 99 25.39 -9.50 6.79
C PRO A 99 25.28 -8.81 5.42
N HIS A 100 24.29 -9.18 4.60
CA HIS A 100 24.10 -8.59 3.28
C HIS A 100 23.51 -7.17 3.33
N ALA A 101 22.96 -6.73 4.47
CA ALA A 101 22.32 -5.42 4.63
C ALA A 101 23.27 -4.26 4.27
N THR A 102 24.56 -4.36 4.60
CA THR A 102 25.58 -3.33 4.31
C THR A 102 25.84 -3.15 2.82
N THR A 103 25.58 -4.18 2.01
CA THR A 103 25.83 -4.17 0.55
C THR A 103 24.57 -3.99 -0.29
N SER A 104 23.40 -3.95 0.34
CA SER A 104 22.10 -3.82 -0.32
C SER A 104 21.83 -2.39 -0.78
N THR A 105 21.15 -2.23 -1.92
CA THR A 105 20.62 -0.93 -2.38
C THR A 105 19.36 -0.50 -1.65
N HIS A 106 18.69 -1.42 -0.97
CA HIS A 106 17.47 -1.18 -0.19
C HIS A 106 17.79 -1.12 1.31
N PRO A 107 17.09 -0.25 2.07
CA PRO A 107 17.23 -0.21 3.52
C PRO A 107 16.76 -1.53 4.14
N SER A 108 17.39 -1.90 5.25
CA SER A 108 16.93 -3.03 6.06
C SER A 108 15.59 -2.74 6.71
N VAL A 109 14.72 -3.75 6.78
CA VAL A 109 13.36 -3.60 7.32
C VAL A 109 13.01 -4.78 8.23
N GLY A 110 12.33 -4.50 9.34
CA GLY A 110 11.78 -5.52 10.23
C GLY A 110 10.54 -6.21 9.64
N LEU A 111 10.08 -7.26 10.32
CA LEU A 111 8.90 -8.04 9.93
C LEU A 111 7.62 -7.18 9.86
N ALA A 112 7.41 -6.31 10.85
CA ALA A 112 6.24 -5.41 10.88
C ALA A 112 6.16 -4.50 9.64
N GLU A 113 7.29 -3.95 9.18
CA GLU A 113 7.30 -3.10 7.99
C GLU A 113 7.09 -3.92 6.71
N ILE A 114 7.58 -5.16 6.63
CA ILE A 114 7.26 -6.05 5.50
C ILE A 114 5.76 -6.32 5.41
N VAL A 115 5.14 -6.66 6.53
CA VAL A 115 3.70 -6.89 6.62
C VAL A 115 2.96 -5.63 6.18
N ARG A 116 3.30 -4.47 6.76
CA ARG A 116 2.72 -3.17 6.43
C ARG A 116 2.85 -2.81 4.94
N LEU A 117 4.02 -3.02 4.35
CA LEU A 117 4.23 -2.75 2.91
C LEU A 117 3.38 -3.66 2.03
N TYR A 118 3.22 -4.94 2.41
CA TYR A 118 2.38 -5.87 1.67
C TYR A 118 0.89 -5.56 1.82
N GLU A 119 0.46 -5.07 2.98
CA GLU A 119 -0.92 -4.59 3.22
C GLU A 119 -1.33 -3.46 2.28
N LEU A 120 -0.38 -2.70 1.73
CA LEU A 120 -0.67 -1.66 0.75
C LEU A 120 -1.06 -2.22 -0.63
N ARG A 121 -0.91 -3.53 -0.88
CA ARG A 121 -1.22 -4.12 -2.19
C ARG A 121 -2.66 -3.87 -2.66
N PRO A 122 -3.72 -4.05 -1.84
CA PRO A 122 -5.09 -3.78 -2.27
C PRO A 122 -5.33 -2.30 -2.62
N TRP A 123 -4.50 -1.37 -2.11
CA TRP A 123 -4.59 0.03 -2.51
C TRP A 123 -4.32 0.21 -4.00
N ILE A 124 -3.40 -0.54 -4.60
CA ILE A 124 -3.12 -0.46 -6.04
C ILE A 124 -4.38 -0.83 -6.85
N GLU A 125 -5.08 -1.88 -6.44
CA GLU A 125 -6.31 -2.31 -7.09
C GLU A 125 -7.42 -1.27 -6.93
N GLN A 126 -7.55 -0.68 -5.75
CA GLN A 126 -8.51 0.39 -5.50
C GLN A 126 -8.20 1.66 -6.30
N SER A 127 -6.94 2.08 -6.35
CA SER A 127 -6.50 3.23 -7.14
C SER A 127 -6.78 3.02 -8.62
N TYR A 128 -6.59 1.80 -9.12
CA TYR A 128 -6.89 1.50 -10.52
C TYR A 128 -8.38 1.56 -10.86
N LYS A 129 -9.26 1.15 -9.92
CA LYS A 129 -10.72 1.34 -10.06
C LYS A 129 -11.07 2.83 -10.14
N GLN A 130 -10.51 3.65 -9.25
CA GLN A 130 -10.73 5.10 -9.27
C GLN A 130 -10.23 5.75 -10.57
N ILE A 131 -9.03 5.38 -11.03
CA ILE A 131 -8.47 5.86 -12.29
C ILE A 131 -9.39 5.51 -13.48
N LYS A 132 -9.93 4.29 -13.49
CA LYS A 132 -10.84 3.81 -14.54
C LYS A 132 -12.19 4.51 -14.52
N ASP A 133 -12.84 4.50 -13.37
CA ASP A 133 -14.26 4.80 -13.24
C ASP A 133 -14.49 6.30 -12.99
N GLU A 134 -13.60 6.96 -12.25
CA GLU A 134 -13.78 8.37 -11.84
C GLU A 134 -12.97 9.35 -12.70
N LEU A 135 -11.81 8.94 -13.20
CA LEU A 135 -10.91 9.80 -13.99
C LEU A 135 -11.00 9.54 -15.51
N GLY A 136 -11.95 8.72 -15.95
CA GLY A 136 -12.23 8.51 -17.37
C GLY A 136 -11.13 7.78 -18.13
N TRP A 137 -10.31 6.96 -17.45
CA TRP A 137 -9.37 6.07 -18.16
C TRP A 137 -10.10 4.98 -18.94
N ALA A 138 -11.27 4.53 -18.46
CA ALA A 138 -12.08 3.53 -19.15
C ALA A 138 -12.93 4.11 -20.29
N ASP A 139 -13.03 5.43 -20.41
CA ASP A 139 -13.87 6.08 -21.43
C ASP A 139 -13.33 5.79 -22.83
N PHE A 140 -14.14 5.09 -23.62
CA PHE A 140 -13.76 4.71 -24.98
C PHE A 140 -13.71 5.95 -25.87
N GLN A 141 -12.50 6.35 -26.27
CA GLN A 141 -12.27 7.49 -27.12
C GLN A 141 -11.38 7.07 -28.29
N VAL A 142 -11.90 7.17 -29.51
CA VAL A 142 -11.17 6.85 -30.74
C VAL A 142 -10.02 7.84 -30.90
N ARG A 143 -8.81 7.40 -30.58
CA ARG A 143 -7.62 8.25 -30.44
C ARG A 143 -6.40 7.58 -31.05
N SER A 144 -5.47 8.41 -31.54
CA SER A 144 -4.15 7.93 -31.93
C SER A 144 -3.35 7.45 -30.71
N THR A 145 -2.36 6.57 -30.92
CA THR A 145 -1.46 6.08 -29.86
C THR A 145 -0.81 7.22 -29.06
N ARG A 146 -0.45 8.33 -29.72
CA ARG A 146 0.11 9.51 -29.04
C ARG A 146 -0.90 10.17 -28.11
N ALA A 147 -2.16 10.28 -28.53
CA ALA A 147 -3.22 10.83 -27.69
C ALA A 147 -3.54 9.93 -26.50
N ILE A 148 -3.51 8.59 -26.68
CA ILE A 148 -3.67 7.62 -25.58
C ILE A 148 -2.58 7.79 -24.52
N LYS A 149 -1.30 7.87 -24.93
CA LYS A 149 -0.18 8.09 -23.98
C LYS A 149 -0.32 9.40 -23.21
N ARG A 150 -0.71 10.49 -23.88
CA ARG A 150 -0.95 11.79 -23.24
C ARG A 150 -2.11 11.73 -22.24
N HIS A 151 -3.22 11.07 -22.60
CA HIS A 151 -4.35 10.86 -21.70
C HIS A 151 -3.92 10.09 -20.45
N GLN A 152 -3.14 9.01 -20.62
CA GLN A 152 -2.61 8.23 -19.50
C GLN A 152 -1.78 9.10 -18.55
N THR A 153 -0.89 9.93 -19.09
CA THR A 153 -0.09 10.85 -18.27
C THR A 153 -0.98 11.84 -17.52
N LEU A 154 -1.96 12.47 -18.17
CA LEU A 154 -2.84 13.44 -17.52
C LEU A 154 -3.70 12.82 -16.42
N VAL A 155 -4.25 11.62 -16.66
CA VAL A 155 -5.03 10.91 -15.64
C VAL A 155 -4.16 10.53 -14.44
N ASN A 156 -2.93 10.06 -14.67
CA ASN A 156 -1.99 9.76 -13.58
C ASN A 156 -1.62 11.03 -12.80
N CYS A 157 -1.37 12.16 -13.48
CA CYS A 157 -1.09 13.43 -12.83
C CYS A 157 -2.30 13.93 -12.01
N ALA A 158 -3.51 13.83 -12.55
CA ALA A 158 -4.73 14.19 -11.85
C ALA A 158 -4.93 13.32 -10.60
N PHE A 159 -4.72 12.00 -10.71
CA PHE A 159 -4.78 11.09 -9.57
C PHE A 159 -3.76 11.46 -8.48
N SER A 160 -2.50 11.73 -8.85
CA SER A 160 -1.46 12.15 -7.90
C SER A 160 -1.79 13.49 -7.24
N PHE A 161 -2.29 14.46 -8.01
CA PHE A 161 -2.70 15.77 -7.47
C PHE A 161 -3.88 15.63 -6.49
N CYS A 162 -4.92 14.89 -6.86
CA CYS A 162 -6.05 14.62 -5.99
C CYS A 162 -5.63 13.88 -4.71
N GLY A 163 -4.70 12.93 -4.83
CA GLY A 163 -4.11 12.23 -3.69
C GLY A 163 -3.37 13.19 -2.76
N ASP A 164 -2.45 13.99 -3.28
CA ASP A 164 -1.68 14.97 -2.51
C ASP A 164 -2.58 15.95 -1.73
N GLN A 165 -3.58 16.52 -2.40
CA GLN A 165 -4.59 17.38 -1.76
C GLN A 165 -5.41 16.68 -0.68
N TRP A 166 -5.63 15.38 -0.82
CA TRP A 166 -6.38 14.58 0.15
C TRP A 166 -5.54 14.23 1.40
N PHE A 167 -4.23 14.06 1.25
CA PHE A 167 -3.31 13.79 2.36
C PHE A 167 -2.79 15.07 3.04
N THR A 168 -2.88 16.21 2.37
CA THR A 168 -2.49 17.50 2.94
C THR A 168 -3.42 17.82 4.12
N PRO A 169 -2.89 17.98 5.35
CA PRO A 169 -3.68 18.46 6.47
C PRO A 169 -4.33 19.80 6.08
N PRO A 170 -5.60 20.05 6.42
CA PRO A 170 -6.17 21.36 6.19
C PRO A 170 -5.28 22.40 6.88
N GLY A 171 -4.75 23.34 6.11
CA GLY A 171 -4.04 24.50 6.67
C GLY A 171 -4.97 25.28 7.60
N PRO A 172 -4.43 26.22 8.38
CA PRO A 172 -5.27 27.17 9.10
C PRO A 172 -6.29 27.75 8.13
N LEU A 173 -7.59 27.60 8.44
CA LEU A 173 -8.63 28.21 7.63
C LEU A 173 -8.34 29.71 7.61
N ASP A 174 -8.16 30.26 6.41
CA ASP A 174 -8.03 31.70 6.25
C ASP A 174 -9.41 32.31 6.51
N THR A 175 -9.65 32.70 7.77
CA THR A 175 -10.89 33.36 8.21
C THR A 175 -11.12 34.71 7.53
N THR A 176 -10.13 35.18 6.75
CA THR A 176 -10.19 36.41 5.96
C THR A 176 -10.72 36.16 4.54
N ALA A 177 -10.90 34.90 4.13
CA ALA A 177 -11.50 34.57 2.83
C ALA A 177 -12.99 34.96 2.84
N PRO A 178 -13.47 35.76 1.86
CA PRO A 178 -14.87 36.11 1.78
C PRO A 178 -15.74 34.86 1.58
N ASP A 179 -16.88 34.81 2.25
CA ASP A 179 -17.84 33.71 2.13
C ASP A 179 -18.22 33.48 0.66
N PRO A 180 -18.22 32.22 0.17
CA PRO A 180 -18.68 31.93 -1.17
C PRO A 180 -20.15 32.35 -1.31
N CYS A 181 -20.40 33.26 -2.25
CA CYS A 181 -21.73 33.73 -2.60
C CYS A 181 -22.66 32.53 -2.90
N PRO A 182 -23.91 32.51 -2.42
CA PRO A 182 -24.86 31.45 -2.77
C PRO A 182 -25.01 31.36 -4.29
N ASP A 183 -24.93 30.11 -4.78
CA ASP A 183 -24.92 29.72 -6.19
C ASP A 183 -26.29 30.00 -6.84
N ASP A 184 -26.42 31.13 -7.53
CA ASP A 184 -27.56 31.42 -8.41
C ASP A 184 -27.48 30.54 -9.66
N ARG A 185 -28.12 29.37 -9.54
CA ARG A 185 -28.69 28.51 -10.59
C ARG A 185 -28.42 28.94 -12.05
N ALA A 186 -27.56 28.17 -12.72
CA ALA A 186 -27.16 28.28 -14.12
C ALA A 186 -28.29 28.59 -15.13
N GLU A 187 -28.18 29.73 -15.82
CA GLU A 187 -28.75 29.94 -17.15
C GLU A 187 -27.73 29.63 -18.25
N ARG A 188 -28.19 28.88 -19.25
CA ARG A 188 -27.42 28.43 -20.41
C ARG A 188 -27.43 29.54 -21.47
N GLY A 189 -26.31 30.19 -21.73
CA GLY A 189 -26.16 31.23 -22.77
C GLY A 189 -24.74 31.23 -23.38
N GLN A 190 -24.68 31.50 -24.68
CA GLN A 190 -23.57 31.22 -25.61
C GLN A 190 -22.30 32.10 -25.43
N SER A 191 -21.19 31.57 -25.94
CA SER A 191 -19.82 32.06 -25.89
C SER A 191 -19.58 33.50 -26.38
N HIS A 192 -18.91 34.29 -25.55
CA HIS A 192 -17.78 35.13 -25.96
C HIS A 192 -16.83 35.32 -24.78
N ALA A 193 -15.59 34.82 -24.91
CA ALA A 193 -14.57 34.93 -23.88
C ALA A 193 -13.62 36.12 -24.18
N PRO A 194 -13.47 37.10 -23.27
CA PRO A 194 -12.22 37.85 -23.13
C PRO A 194 -11.21 37.02 -22.29
N PRO A 195 -9.90 37.30 -22.37
CA PRO A 195 -8.89 36.49 -21.70
C PRO A 195 -9.01 36.62 -20.18
N ALA A 196 -9.11 35.48 -19.48
CA ALA A 196 -9.18 35.44 -18.02
C ALA A 196 -7.78 35.68 -17.41
N PRO A 197 -7.67 36.48 -16.33
CA PRO A 197 -6.46 36.58 -15.54
C PRO A 197 -6.18 35.26 -14.79
N THR A 198 -4.89 34.90 -14.74
CA THR A 198 -4.29 33.62 -14.34
C THR A 198 -4.40 33.24 -12.86
N ALA A 199 -5.45 33.62 -12.12
CA ALA A 199 -5.39 33.59 -10.65
C ALA A 199 -6.60 33.01 -9.90
N LEU A 200 -7.49 32.23 -10.54
CA LEU A 200 -8.56 31.57 -9.78
C LEU A 200 -8.80 30.13 -10.26
N LEU A 201 -8.11 29.17 -9.65
CA LEU A 201 -8.45 27.75 -9.75
C LEU A 201 -9.47 27.41 -8.65
N ALA A 202 -10.73 27.28 -9.09
CA ALA A 202 -11.85 26.53 -8.52
C ALA A 202 -11.84 26.28 -6.99
N GLN A 203 -12.47 27.19 -6.23
CA GLN A 203 -13.07 26.86 -4.94
C GLN A 203 -14.55 26.53 -5.18
N GLY A 204 -14.87 25.25 -5.29
CA GLY A 204 -16.23 24.77 -5.43
C GLY A 204 -16.42 23.45 -4.69
N LEU A 205 -17.28 23.46 -3.67
CA LEU A 205 -17.72 22.28 -2.92
C LEU A 205 -18.58 21.38 -3.83
N THR A 206 -17.94 20.52 -4.61
CA THR A 206 -18.65 19.39 -5.23
C THR A 206 -19.06 18.42 -4.11
N ARG A 207 -20.35 18.10 -4.02
CA ARG A 207 -20.87 16.95 -3.26
C ARG A 207 -20.22 15.68 -3.85
N ARG A 208 -19.12 15.23 -3.23
CA ARG A 208 -18.21 14.19 -3.78
C ARG A 208 -18.83 12.78 -3.67
N PRO A 209 -18.60 11.89 -4.66
CA PRO A 209 -18.30 10.49 -4.35
C PRO A 209 -17.01 10.48 -3.53
N GLY A 210 -17.09 10.06 -2.27
CA GLY A 210 -15.97 10.11 -1.33
C GLY A 210 -14.82 9.21 -1.76
N MET A 211 -13.63 9.79 -1.92
CA MET A 211 -12.38 9.03 -2.03
C MET A 211 -12.14 8.30 -0.70
N ALA A 212 -11.60 7.06 -0.77
CA ALA A 212 -11.37 6.26 0.43
C ALA A 212 -10.43 6.97 1.43
N HIS A 213 -10.87 7.08 2.68
CA HIS A 213 -10.17 7.80 3.76
C HIS A 213 -8.92 7.06 4.27
N PRO A 214 -7.77 7.73 4.43
CA PRO A 214 -6.58 7.20 5.09
C PRO A 214 -6.37 7.85 6.47
N ARG A 215 -6.13 7.02 7.50
CA ARG A 215 -5.38 7.37 8.72
C ARG A 215 -4.39 6.22 8.96
N HIS A 216 -3.16 6.35 9.47
CA HIS A 216 -2.48 7.35 10.29
C HIS A 216 -1.00 7.51 9.85
N HIS A 217 -0.40 8.68 10.16
CA HIS A 217 1.05 8.84 10.32
C HIS A 217 1.54 8.08 11.57
N PRO A 218 2.70 7.40 11.54
CA PRO A 218 3.36 7.01 12.78
C PRO A 218 3.72 8.27 13.58
N ALA A 219 3.43 8.25 14.88
CA ALA A 219 3.90 9.27 15.79
C ALA A 219 5.44 9.29 15.75
N THR A 220 6.02 10.47 15.57
CA THR A 220 7.44 10.71 15.85
C THR A 220 7.66 10.35 17.31
N LEU A 221 8.44 9.29 17.56
CA LEU A 221 8.95 9.01 18.90
C LEU A 221 9.93 10.13 19.24
N ASP A 222 9.52 11.02 20.14
CA ASP A 222 10.42 11.97 20.78
C ASP A 222 11.42 11.17 21.62
N ILE A 223 12.67 11.14 21.16
CA ILE A 223 13.80 10.74 21.98
C ILE A 223 14.20 11.99 22.77
N VAL A 224 13.81 12.02 24.05
CA VAL A 224 14.37 12.95 25.04
C VAL A 224 15.69 12.34 25.55
N PRO A 225 16.76 13.14 25.72
CA PRO A 225 18.14 12.68 25.93
C PRO A 225 18.40 11.87 27.20
#